data_AF-A0A381RAE7-F1
#
_entry.id   AF-A0A381RAE7-F1
#
_cell.length_a   1.000
_cell.length_b   1.000
_cell.length_c   1.000
_cell.angle_alpha   90.00
_cell.angle_beta   90.00
_cell.angle_gamma   90.00
#
_symmetry.space_group_name_H-M   'P 1'
#
loop_
_entity.id
_entity.type
_entity.pdbx_description
1 polymer ?
#
loop_
_entity_poly.entity_id
_entity_poly.type
_entity_poly.pdbx_seq_one_letter_code
_entity_poly.pdbx_strand_id
1 'polypeptide(L)'
;MNFKNFLEHTQKTENNKQKEVEQSSYQKIINDEIPQKKNKLSSQCILIDSRHRDKDFYPNTNHFIVSFNPDPSAIGAVINTNIKNIIKINIENVVLPSVALDHPYFILKIKELNNKNVFSTNGFTDDAFAIIIPEKMKAQSSAFVNCTIKHQCQTFKNPLSNLKKLTISFYNPNGVLMDFGVDNVDSIKDSVQTMFMLNIQYFERDNGLISNLV
;
A
#
# COMPACT_ATOMS: atom_id res chain seq x y z
N MET A 1 54.49 -29.87 44.43
CA MET A 1 53.77 -28.98 43.50
C MET A 1 53.65 -29.68 42.15
N ASN A 2 52.42 -29.81 41.64
CA ASN A 2 52.09 -30.76 40.58
C ASN A 2 52.22 -30.11 39.19
N PHE A 3 53.22 -30.52 38.40
CA PHE A 3 53.57 -29.94 37.08
C PHE A 3 52.44 -30.03 36.03
N LYS A 4 51.50 -30.98 36.18
CA LYS A 4 50.35 -31.12 35.28
C LYS A 4 49.41 -29.91 35.29
N ASN A 5 49.21 -29.28 36.45
CA ASN A 5 48.29 -28.14 36.57
C ASN A 5 48.84 -26.88 35.90
N PHE A 6 50.16 -26.76 35.73
CA PHE A 6 50.79 -25.61 35.10
C PHE A 6 50.68 -25.65 33.56
N LEU A 7 50.84 -26.85 32.97
CA LEU A 7 50.70 -27.10 31.53
C LEU A 7 49.26 -26.94 31.02
N GLU A 8 48.27 -27.38 31.80
CA GLU A 8 46.86 -27.19 31.45
C GLU A 8 46.46 -25.70 31.49
N HIS A 9 47.00 -24.92 32.43
CA HIS A 9 46.74 -23.48 32.50
C HIS A 9 47.40 -22.71 31.36
N THR A 10 48.59 -23.10 30.90
CA THR A 10 49.28 -22.44 29.77
C THR A 10 48.57 -22.72 28.44
N GLN A 11 48.17 -23.96 28.17
CA GLN A 11 47.45 -24.33 26.94
C GLN A 11 46.05 -23.70 26.85
N LYS A 12 45.36 -23.51 27.98
CA LYS A 12 44.03 -22.85 28.00
C LYS A 12 44.13 -21.35 27.72
N THR A 13 45.24 -20.72 28.09
CA THR A 13 45.46 -19.28 27.91
C THR A 13 45.87 -18.95 26.47
N GLU A 14 46.65 -19.81 25.81
CA GLU A 14 47.03 -19.64 24.39
C GLU A 14 45.85 -19.87 23.43
N ASN A 15 44.99 -20.87 23.70
CA ASN A 15 43.78 -21.12 22.91
C ASN A 15 42.75 -19.99 22.99
N ASN A 16 42.69 -19.26 24.11
CA ASN A 16 41.80 -18.10 24.25
C ASN A 16 42.34 -16.88 23.50
N LYS A 17 43.65 -16.65 23.50
CA LYS A 17 44.28 -15.56 22.73
C LYS A 17 44.15 -15.77 21.21
N GLN A 18 44.28 -17.00 20.71
CA GLN A 18 44.10 -17.28 19.29
C GLN A 18 42.65 -17.07 18.82
N LYS A 19 41.65 -17.43 19.65
CA LYS A 19 40.23 -17.17 19.35
C LYS A 19 39.87 -15.68 19.38
N GLU A 20 40.46 -14.89 20.27
CA GLU A 20 40.25 -13.43 20.31
C GLU A 20 40.90 -12.71 19.13
N VAL A 21 42.07 -13.17 18.66
CA VAL A 21 42.75 -12.60 17.49
C VAL A 21 41.99 -12.92 16.19
N GLU A 22 41.50 -14.16 16.02
CA GLU A 22 40.66 -14.53 14.86
C GLU A 22 39.32 -13.77 14.85
N GLN A 23 38.60 -13.68 15.97
CA GLN A 23 37.35 -12.91 16.04
C GLN A 23 37.54 -11.42 15.75
N SER A 24 38.64 -10.82 16.22
CA SER A 24 38.97 -9.42 15.91
C SER A 24 39.28 -9.20 14.41
N SER A 25 39.84 -10.22 13.74
CA SER A 25 40.17 -10.14 12.31
C SER A 25 38.92 -10.24 11.41
N TYR A 26 37.92 -11.04 11.78
CA TYR A 26 36.64 -11.12 11.06
C TYR A 26 35.77 -9.87 11.28
N GLN A 27 35.84 -9.25 12.46
CA GLN A 27 35.13 -7.98 12.74
C GLN A 27 35.79 -6.76 12.07
N LYS A 28 37.09 -6.83 11.75
CA LYS A 28 37.79 -5.76 11.01
C LYS A 28 37.51 -5.74 9.51
N ILE A 29 37.02 -6.83 8.92
CA ILE A 29 36.72 -6.91 7.46
C ILE A 29 35.27 -6.47 7.14
N ILE A 30 34.43 -6.22 8.15
CA ILE A 30 33.02 -5.80 7.95
C ILE A 30 32.84 -4.27 7.99
N ASN A 31 33.89 -3.51 8.34
CA ASN A 31 33.81 -2.06 8.51
C ASN A 31 34.45 -1.24 7.38
N ASP A 32 34.61 -1.79 6.18
CA ASP A 32 34.84 -0.96 5.01
C ASP A 32 33.53 -0.25 4.62
N GLU A 33 33.62 1.07 4.71
CA GLU A 33 32.59 2.09 4.58
C GLU A 33 31.87 2.02 3.23
N ILE A 34 30.84 1.17 3.12
CA ILE A 34 29.72 1.50 2.25
C ILE A 34 28.80 2.38 3.10
N PRO A 35 28.66 3.69 2.81
CA PRO A 35 27.65 4.49 3.48
C PRO A 35 26.30 3.83 3.23
N GLN A 36 25.77 3.14 4.25
CA GLN A 36 24.40 2.65 4.22
C GLN A 36 23.53 3.90 4.19
N LYS A 37 23.11 4.30 2.98
CA LYS A 37 22.10 5.34 2.80
C LYS A 37 20.91 4.96 3.68
N LYS A 38 20.74 5.67 4.79
CA LYS A 38 19.61 5.44 5.69
C LYS A 38 18.37 5.78 4.90
N ASN A 39 17.55 4.80 4.55
CA ASN A 39 16.28 5.10 3.92
C ASN A 39 15.35 5.70 4.98
N LYS A 40 14.75 6.85 4.67
CA LYS A 40 13.74 7.47 5.53
C LYS A 40 12.39 6.82 5.22
N LEU A 41 11.65 6.42 6.25
CA LEU A 41 10.27 5.99 6.09
C LEU A 41 9.38 7.23 5.92
N SER A 42 8.66 7.29 4.81
CA SER A 42 7.73 8.37 4.47
C SER A 42 6.35 7.81 4.10
N SER A 43 5.34 8.67 4.13
CA SER A 43 3.96 8.31 3.81
C SER A 43 3.26 9.41 3.04
N GLN A 44 2.43 9.04 2.07
CA GLN A 44 1.65 9.97 1.26
C GLN A 44 0.19 9.54 1.21
N CYS A 45 -0.71 10.48 1.52
CA CYS A 45 -2.15 10.31 1.34
C CYS A 45 -2.55 10.69 -0.09
N ILE A 46 -3.40 9.86 -0.69
CA ILE A 46 -3.92 10.01 -2.05
C ILE A 46 -5.44 9.95 -1.96
N LEU A 47 -6.08 11.04 -2.36
CA LEU A 47 -7.53 11.10 -2.52
C LEU A 47 -7.88 10.69 -3.95
N ILE A 48 -8.74 9.69 -4.08
CA ILE A 48 -9.28 9.24 -5.38
C ILE A 48 -10.76 9.56 -5.40
N ASP A 49 -11.19 10.24 -6.46
CA ASP A 49 -12.57 10.64 -6.71
C ASP A 49 -12.98 10.17 -8.09
N SER A 50 -14.07 9.40 -8.19
CA SER A 50 -14.52 8.84 -9.46
C SER A 50 -14.93 9.90 -10.47
N ARG A 51 -15.21 11.14 -10.07
CA ARG A 51 -15.56 12.24 -10.99
C ARG A 51 -14.46 12.53 -11.99
N HIS A 52 -13.21 12.24 -11.64
CA HIS A 52 -12.05 12.50 -12.49
C HIS A 52 -11.75 11.35 -13.46
N ARG A 53 -12.52 10.26 -13.47
CA ARG A 53 -12.29 9.16 -14.42
C ARG A 53 -12.53 9.62 -15.87
N ASP A 54 -11.96 8.89 -16.82
CA ASP A 54 -12.33 9.01 -18.23
C ASP A 54 -13.76 8.47 -18.38
N LYS A 55 -14.75 9.37 -18.51
CA LYS A 55 -16.17 9.01 -18.53
C LYS A 55 -16.61 8.38 -19.86
N ASP A 56 -15.84 8.56 -20.93
CA ASP A 56 -16.12 7.94 -22.22
C ASP A 56 -15.78 6.45 -22.19
N PHE A 57 -14.70 6.11 -21.48
CA PHE A 57 -14.27 4.71 -21.31
C PHE A 57 -14.85 4.03 -20.05
N TYR A 58 -15.06 4.79 -18.98
CA TYR A 58 -15.57 4.33 -17.69
C TYR A 58 -16.83 5.11 -17.28
N PRO A 59 -17.99 4.88 -17.92
CA PRO A 59 -19.22 5.63 -17.62
C PRO A 59 -19.75 5.36 -16.20
N ASN A 60 -19.41 4.22 -15.60
CA ASN A 60 -19.81 3.84 -14.25
C ASN A 60 -18.70 4.14 -13.23
N THR A 61 -19.08 4.46 -12.00
CA THR A 61 -18.16 4.80 -10.89
C THR A 61 -17.70 3.57 -10.10
N ASN A 62 -18.17 2.40 -10.50
CA ASN A 62 -17.89 1.09 -9.89
C ASN A 62 -16.60 0.44 -10.41
N HIS A 63 -16.06 0.90 -11.55
CA HIS A 63 -14.89 0.36 -12.21
C HIS A 63 -14.19 1.45 -13.03
N PHE A 64 -12.95 1.77 -12.67
CA PHE A 64 -12.15 2.76 -13.39
C PHE A 64 -10.66 2.62 -13.08
N ILE A 65 -9.84 3.34 -13.85
CA ILE A 65 -8.39 3.37 -13.68
C ILE A 65 -7.94 4.74 -13.16
N VAL A 66 -7.01 4.72 -12.21
CA VAL A 66 -6.22 5.88 -11.78
C VAL A 66 -4.77 5.68 -12.19
N SER A 67 -4.20 6.62 -12.95
CA SER A 67 -2.83 6.55 -13.45
C SER A 67 -1.86 7.33 -12.57
N PHE A 68 -0.65 6.79 -12.38
CA PHE A 68 0.42 7.39 -11.56
C PHE A 68 1.55 7.88 -12.43
N ASN A 69 1.90 9.16 -12.28
CA ASN A 69 2.87 9.87 -13.10
C ASN A 69 2.74 9.55 -14.61
N PRO A 70 1.52 9.70 -15.19
CA PRO A 70 1.30 9.42 -16.59
C PRO A 70 1.92 10.50 -17.50
N ASP A 71 1.85 10.29 -18.80
CA ASP A 71 2.13 11.33 -19.79
C ASP A 71 1.18 12.53 -19.62
N PRO A 72 1.61 13.79 -19.87
CA PRO A 72 0.74 14.97 -19.75
C PRO A 72 -0.53 14.93 -20.63
N SER A 73 -0.55 14.13 -21.69
CA SER A 73 -1.71 13.93 -22.55
C SER A 73 -2.71 12.89 -22.02
N ALA A 74 -2.43 12.25 -20.89
CA ALA A 74 -3.31 11.22 -20.33
C ALA A 74 -4.67 11.81 -19.91
N ILE A 75 -5.73 11.11 -20.32
CA ILE A 75 -7.12 11.44 -19.99
C ILE A 75 -7.55 10.63 -18.75
N GLY A 76 -8.39 11.22 -17.92
CA GLY A 76 -9.01 10.59 -16.76
C GLY A 76 -8.29 10.86 -15.45
N ALA A 77 -8.40 9.91 -14.50
CA ALA A 77 -7.97 10.14 -13.13
C ALA A 77 -6.44 9.98 -13.05
N VAL A 78 -5.74 11.07 -12.70
CA VAL A 78 -4.28 11.11 -12.68
C VAL A 78 -3.74 11.54 -11.32
N ILE A 79 -2.64 10.91 -10.92
CA ILE A 79 -1.86 11.22 -9.73
C ILE A 79 -0.45 11.57 -10.18
N ASN A 80 -0.10 12.86 -10.15
CA ASN A 80 1.19 13.38 -10.62
C ASN A 80 2.31 13.22 -9.58
N THR A 81 2.49 12.01 -9.06
CA THR A 81 3.61 11.66 -8.18
C THR A 81 4.18 10.30 -8.57
N ASN A 82 5.51 10.18 -8.46
CA ASN A 82 6.23 8.94 -8.72
C ASN A 82 6.69 8.32 -7.39
N ILE A 83 5.80 7.54 -6.78
CA ILE A 83 6.09 6.87 -5.51
C ILE A 83 6.84 5.57 -5.79
N LYS A 84 8.04 5.44 -5.22
CA LYS A 84 8.92 4.27 -5.37
C LYS A 84 9.20 3.61 -4.04
N ASN A 85 9.61 2.34 -4.08
CA ASN A 85 9.92 1.54 -2.89
C ASN A 85 8.75 1.47 -1.91
N ILE A 86 7.55 1.20 -2.43
CA ILE A 86 6.32 1.14 -1.66
C ILE A 86 6.34 -0.12 -0.81
N ILE A 87 6.16 0.03 0.49
CA ILE A 87 6.17 -1.08 1.45
C ILE A 87 4.78 -1.39 1.99
N LYS A 88 3.88 -0.42 1.97
CA LYS A 88 2.51 -0.58 2.46
C LYS A 88 1.55 0.33 1.72
N ILE A 89 0.36 -0.17 1.44
CA ILE A 89 -0.78 0.61 0.96
C ILE A 89 -1.96 0.29 1.86
N ASN A 90 -2.61 1.32 2.37
CA ASN A 90 -3.76 1.21 3.26
C ASN A 90 -4.91 2.11 2.79
N ILE A 91 -6.16 1.66 2.91
CA ILE A 91 -7.31 2.56 2.75
C ILE A 91 -7.65 3.18 4.10
N GLU A 92 -7.80 4.50 4.11
CA GLU A 92 -8.14 5.26 5.31
C GLU A 92 -9.63 5.60 5.37
N ASN A 93 -10.23 5.93 4.23
CA ASN A 93 -11.64 6.34 4.15
C ASN A 93 -12.26 5.90 2.83
N VAL A 94 -13.55 5.56 2.85
CA VAL A 94 -14.38 5.30 1.67
C VAL A 94 -15.75 5.93 1.85
N VAL A 95 -16.20 6.65 0.83
CA VAL A 95 -17.55 7.20 0.69
C VAL A 95 -18.18 6.62 -0.56
N LEU A 96 -19.38 6.06 -0.42
CA LEU A 96 -20.14 5.45 -1.51
C LEU A 96 -21.50 6.15 -1.68
N PRO A 97 -22.13 6.03 -2.87
CA PRO A 97 -23.53 6.42 -3.09
C PRO A 97 -24.49 5.72 -2.13
N SER A 98 -25.62 6.34 -1.82
CA SER A 98 -26.59 5.78 -0.86
C SER A 98 -27.22 4.45 -1.29
N VAL A 99 -27.28 4.15 -2.59
CA VAL A 99 -27.66 2.81 -3.10
C VAL A 99 -26.75 1.69 -2.56
N ALA A 100 -25.56 2.04 -2.06
CA ALA A 100 -24.68 1.09 -1.37
C ALA A 100 -25.35 0.46 -0.13
N LEU A 101 -26.31 1.14 0.51
CA LEU A 101 -27.03 0.64 1.68
C LEU A 101 -27.88 -0.62 1.40
N ASP A 102 -28.13 -0.95 0.13
CA ASP A 102 -28.87 -2.14 -0.28
C ASP A 102 -28.07 -3.44 -0.11
N HIS A 103 -26.76 -3.31 0.14
CA HIS A 103 -25.87 -4.44 0.38
C HIS A 103 -25.19 -4.35 1.75
N PRO A 104 -24.98 -5.49 2.43
CA PRO A 104 -24.36 -5.51 3.76
C PRO A 104 -22.86 -5.15 3.74
N TYR A 105 -22.19 -5.42 2.62
CA TYR A 105 -20.80 -5.04 2.39
C TYR A 105 -20.47 -5.06 0.89
N PHE A 106 -19.33 -4.48 0.55
CA PHE A 106 -18.73 -4.51 -0.78
C PHE A 106 -17.32 -5.08 -0.71
N ILE A 107 -16.91 -5.67 -1.82
CA ILE A 107 -15.58 -6.17 -2.06
C ILE A 107 -14.87 -5.17 -2.96
N LEU A 108 -13.89 -4.45 -2.42
CA LEU A 108 -13.02 -3.58 -3.21
C LEU A 108 -11.83 -4.39 -3.70
N LYS A 109 -11.64 -4.41 -5.01
CA LYS A 109 -10.48 -5.02 -5.66
C LYS A 109 -9.62 -3.94 -6.30
N ILE A 110 -8.31 -4.08 -6.14
CA ILE A 110 -7.31 -3.31 -6.87
C ILE A 110 -6.39 -4.29 -7.58
N LYS A 111 -6.55 -4.39 -8.91
CA LYS A 111 -5.94 -5.46 -9.72
C LYS A 111 -4.42 -5.54 -9.54
N GLU A 112 -3.76 -4.39 -9.54
CA GLU A 112 -2.29 -4.28 -9.52
C GLU A 112 -1.67 -4.70 -8.19
N LEU A 113 -2.46 -4.74 -7.11
CA LEU A 113 -1.94 -5.11 -5.78
C LEU A 113 -1.96 -6.64 -5.56
N ASN A 114 -2.68 -7.39 -6.39
CA ASN A 114 -2.79 -8.86 -6.37
C ASN A 114 -2.86 -9.42 -4.92
N ASN A 115 -3.80 -8.89 -4.16
CA ASN A 115 -3.96 -9.24 -2.75
C ASN A 115 -4.51 -10.66 -2.64
N LYS A 116 -3.99 -11.45 -1.70
CA LYS A 116 -4.54 -12.76 -1.35
C LYS A 116 -4.57 -12.92 0.17
N ASN A 117 -5.14 -11.90 0.82
CA ASN A 117 -5.04 -11.75 2.28
C ASN A 117 -6.37 -11.98 2.99
N VAL A 118 -7.44 -12.21 2.25
CA VAL A 118 -8.76 -12.51 2.80
C VAL A 118 -9.05 -13.97 2.53
N PHE A 119 -9.22 -14.74 3.59
CA PHE A 119 -9.69 -16.12 3.51
C PHE A 119 -11.16 -16.12 3.88
N SER A 120 -11.98 -16.70 3.01
CA SER A 120 -13.42 -16.66 3.17
C SER A 120 -14.05 -17.98 2.76
N THR A 121 -15.32 -18.16 3.14
CA THR A 121 -16.13 -19.29 2.68
C THR A 121 -16.69 -19.07 1.28
N ASN A 122 -16.57 -17.85 0.73
CA ASN A 122 -17.00 -17.47 -0.62
C ASN A 122 -15.79 -16.97 -1.44
N GLY A 123 -15.34 -17.75 -2.42
CA GLY A 123 -14.12 -17.43 -3.19
C GLY A 123 -14.08 -16.06 -3.92
N PHE A 124 -15.19 -15.30 -3.92
CA PHE A 124 -15.24 -13.94 -4.46
C PHE A 124 -14.39 -12.92 -3.70
N THR A 125 -14.07 -13.18 -2.43
CA THR A 125 -13.28 -12.25 -1.60
C THR A 125 -11.80 -12.59 -1.54
N ASP A 126 -11.38 -13.70 -2.14
CA ASP A 126 -9.99 -14.20 -2.02
C ASP A 126 -8.95 -13.20 -2.54
N ASP A 127 -9.34 -12.39 -3.53
CA ASP A 127 -8.55 -11.31 -4.13
C ASP A 127 -9.00 -9.90 -3.69
N ALA A 128 -9.79 -9.81 -2.62
CA ALA A 128 -10.23 -8.55 -2.06
C ALA A 128 -9.03 -7.75 -1.54
N PHE A 129 -8.98 -6.47 -1.90
CA PHE A 129 -8.10 -5.51 -1.22
C PHE A 129 -8.71 -5.04 0.10
N ALA A 130 -10.02 -4.84 0.15
CA ALA A 130 -10.72 -4.46 1.36
C ALA A 130 -12.20 -4.89 1.30
N ILE A 131 -12.78 -5.05 2.48
CA ILE A 131 -14.21 -5.21 2.67
C ILE A 131 -14.77 -3.89 3.20
N ILE A 132 -15.74 -3.33 2.49
CA ILE A 132 -16.33 -2.02 2.78
C ILE A 132 -17.74 -2.24 3.31
N ILE A 133 -18.07 -1.68 4.47
CA ILE A 133 -19.36 -1.84 5.15
C ILE A 133 -20.02 -0.47 5.22
N PRO A 134 -21.08 -0.21 4.43
CA PRO A 134 -21.82 1.04 4.48
C PRO A 134 -22.43 1.29 5.86
N GLU A 135 -22.27 2.51 6.38
CA GLU A 135 -22.82 2.88 7.68
C GLU A 135 -24.19 3.54 7.52
N LYS A 136 -25.20 2.96 8.18
CA LYS A 136 -26.53 3.59 8.27
C LYS A 136 -26.46 4.80 9.20
N MET A 137 -26.50 5.99 8.64
CA MET A 137 -26.65 7.22 9.42
C MET A 137 -28.11 7.33 9.89
N LYS A 138 -28.32 7.52 11.20
CA LYS A 138 -29.66 7.56 11.83
C LYS A 138 -30.54 8.73 11.39
N ALA A 139 -29.97 9.75 10.73
CA ALA A 139 -30.69 10.94 10.33
C ALA A 139 -30.00 11.62 9.13
N GLN A 140 -30.27 11.17 7.89
CA GLN A 140 -30.33 12.03 6.69
C GLN A 140 -30.55 11.20 5.42
N SER A 141 -31.39 11.75 4.54
CA SER A 141 -31.49 11.45 3.11
C SER A 141 -30.23 11.94 2.35
N SER A 142 -29.05 11.55 2.82
CA SER A 142 -27.79 11.88 2.16
C SER A 142 -27.66 11.06 0.89
N ALA A 143 -27.21 11.69 -0.20
CA ALA A 143 -26.88 11.00 -1.45
C ALA A 143 -25.69 10.04 -1.28
N PHE A 144 -24.94 10.15 -0.17
CA PHE A 144 -23.75 9.38 0.11
C PHE A 144 -23.72 8.82 1.52
N VAL A 145 -22.95 7.76 1.70
CA VAL A 145 -22.73 7.07 2.97
C VAL A 145 -21.25 6.89 3.23
N ASN A 146 -20.85 7.16 4.48
CA ASN A 146 -19.55 6.76 4.98
C ASN A 146 -19.52 5.25 5.17
N CYS A 147 -18.33 4.67 5.09
CA CYS A 147 -18.14 3.25 5.22
C CYS A 147 -17.10 2.90 6.27
N THR A 148 -17.40 1.90 7.08
CA THR A 148 -16.39 1.16 7.85
C THR A 148 -15.59 0.28 6.89
N ILE A 149 -14.28 0.21 7.06
CA ILE A 149 -13.41 -0.62 6.23
C ILE A 149 -12.82 -1.75 7.07
N LYS A 150 -12.76 -2.96 6.51
CA LYS A 150 -12.09 -4.13 7.07
C LYS A 150 -11.04 -4.65 6.08
N HIS A 151 -9.99 -5.27 6.61
CA HIS A 151 -8.88 -5.83 5.83
C HIS A 151 -8.21 -4.81 4.88
N GLN A 152 -8.12 -3.53 5.29
CA GLN A 152 -7.74 -2.41 4.42
C GLN A 152 -6.26 -2.26 4.05
N CYS A 153 -5.41 -3.27 4.28
CA CYS A 153 -3.97 -3.09 4.26
C CYS A 153 -3.25 -4.18 3.46
N GLN A 154 -2.45 -3.74 2.48
CA GLN A 154 -1.47 -4.57 1.80
C GLN A 154 -0.06 -4.15 2.23
N THR A 155 0.71 -5.12 2.73
CA THR A 155 2.13 -4.93 3.07
C THR A 155 2.98 -5.80 2.16
N PHE A 156 4.04 -5.24 1.58
CA PHE A 156 4.90 -5.93 0.65
C PHE A 156 6.18 -6.39 1.34
N LYS A 157 6.41 -7.71 1.37
CA LYS A 157 7.67 -8.29 1.89
C LYS A 157 8.88 -7.75 1.13
N ASN A 158 8.75 -7.64 -0.19
CA ASN A 158 9.70 -6.97 -1.07
C ASN A 158 9.05 -5.66 -1.55
N PRO A 159 9.66 -4.48 -1.33
CA PRO A 159 9.05 -3.21 -1.72
C PRO A 159 8.64 -3.21 -3.19
N LEU A 160 7.41 -2.77 -3.46
CA LEU A 160 6.91 -2.57 -4.82
C LEU A 160 7.68 -1.38 -5.44
N SER A 161 8.33 -1.61 -6.58
CA SER A 161 9.27 -0.61 -7.13
C SER A 161 8.61 0.72 -7.47
N ASN A 162 7.39 0.67 -8.00
CA ASN A 162 6.50 1.80 -8.27
C ASN A 162 5.06 1.31 -8.50
N LEU A 163 4.12 2.24 -8.43
CA LEU A 163 2.77 2.08 -8.99
C LEU A 163 2.69 2.87 -10.30
N LYS A 164 2.23 2.23 -11.37
CA LYS A 164 1.91 2.91 -12.64
C LYS A 164 0.42 3.25 -12.76
N LYS A 165 -0.43 2.42 -12.18
CA LYS A 165 -1.87 2.58 -12.17
C LYS A 165 -2.53 1.77 -11.06
N LEU A 166 -3.78 2.10 -10.77
CA LEU A 166 -4.71 1.33 -9.96
C LEU A 166 -5.98 1.11 -10.77
N THR A 167 -6.33 -0.14 -11.04
CA THR A 167 -7.60 -0.55 -11.63
C THR A 167 -8.52 -0.95 -10.47
N ILE A 168 -9.51 -0.09 -10.22
CA ILE A 168 -10.40 -0.17 -9.07
C ILE A 168 -11.69 -0.85 -9.50
N SER A 169 -12.26 -1.69 -8.64
CA SER A 169 -13.56 -2.33 -8.88
C SER A 169 -14.30 -2.62 -7.57
N PHE A 170 -15.58 -2.31 -7.54
CA PHE A 170 -16.47 -2.60 -6.41
C PHE A 170 -17.44 -3.72 -6.78
N TYR A 171 -17.42 -4.80 -6.01
CA TYR A 171 -18.35 -5.93 -6.18
C TYR A 171 -19.26 -6.05 -4.97
N ASN A 172 -20.48 -6.54 -5.20
CA ASN A 172 -21.39 -6.92 -4.13
C ASN A 172 -20.97 -8.28 -3.50
N PRO A 173 -21.65 -8.74 -2.43
CA PRO A 173 -21.33 -10.00 -1.75
C PRO A 173 -21.36 -11.26 -2.64
N ASN A 174 -22.10 -11.20 -3.75
CA ASN A 174 -22.26 -12.29 -4.71
C ASN A 174 -21.20 -12.26 -5.81
N GLY A 175 -20.18 -11.39 -5.71
CA GLY A 175 -19.11 -11.28 -6.70
C GLY A 175 -19.54 -10.60 -8.01
N VAL A 176 -20.70 -9.93 -8.03
CA VAL A 176 -21.18 -9.17 -9.19
C VAL A 176 -20.72 -7.72 -9.05
N LEU A 177 -20.24 -7.13 -10.14
CA LEU A 177 -19.83 -5.73 -10.17
C LEU A 177 -21.02 -4.83 -9.80
N MET A 178 -20.84 -3.94 -8.84
CA MET A 178 -21.93 -3.14 -8.29
C MET A 178 -22.42 -2.10 -9.28
N ASP A 179 -23.72 -1.94 -9.48
CA ASP A 179 -24.24 -0.82 -10.28
C ASP A 179 -24.60 0.38 -9.39
N PHE A 180 -23.71 1.37 -9.32
CA PHE A 180 -24.00 2.63 -8.63
C PHE A 180 -24.81 3.62 -9.49
N GLY A 181 -25.05 3.29 -10.76
CA GLY A 181 -25.61 4.17 -11.77
C GLY A 181 -24.56 4.75 -12.71
N VAL A 182 -25.05 5.23 -13.85
CA VAL A 182 -24.25 5.85 -14.93
C VAL A 182 -24.10 7.35 -14.68
N ASP A 183 -22.88 7.85 -14.80
CA ASP A 183 -22.54 9.28 -14.89
C ASP A 183 -21.61 9.47 -16.09
N ASN A 184 -22.15 9.90 -17.21
CA ASN A 184 -21.38 10.14 -18.43
C ASN A 184 -21.41 11.62 -18.80
N VAL A 185 -20.73 11.98 -19.88
CA VAL A 185 -20.64 13.38 -20.35
C VAL A 185 -22.02 13.98 -20.64
N ASP A 186 -22.98 13.15 -21.06
CA ASP A 186 -24.35 13.56 -21.41
C ASP A 186 -25.33 13.54 -20.23
N SER A 187 -24.97 12.89 -19.11
CA SER A 187 -25.82 12.71 -17.93
C SER A 187 -25.00 12.79 -16.66
N ILE A 188 -24.55 14.01 -16.33
CA ILE A 188 -23.76 14.27 -15.14
C ILE A 188 -24.59 13.96 -13.89
N LYS A 189 -24.13 13.02 -13.06
CA LYS A 189 -24.79 12.65 -11.80
C LYS A 189 -23.79 12.61 -10.65
N ASP A 190 -23.86 13.60 -9.78
CA ASP A 190 -22.99 13.64 -8.61
C ASP A 190 -23.39 12.57 -7.57
N SER A 191 -24.66 12.19 -7.49
CA SER A 191 -25.14 11.23 -6.48
C SER A 191 -24.61 9.80 -6.66
N VAL A 192 -23.94 9.49 -7.78
CA VAL A 192 -23.42 8.14 -8.07
C VAL A 192 -21.91 8.03 -7.86
N GLN A 193 -21.24 9.09 -7.39
CA GLN A 193 -19.79 9.15 -7.28
C GLN A 193 -19.26 8.36 -6.08
N THR A 194 -18.09 7.77 -6.25
CA THR A 194 -17.33 7.10 -5.19
C THR A 194 -16.06 7.88 -4.89
N MET A 195 -15.66 7.85 -3.62
CA MET A 195 -14.44 8.51 -3.16
C MET A 195 -13.74 7.60 -2.15
N PHE A 196 -12.42 7.54 -2.20
CA PHE A 196 -11.65 6.89 -1.16
C PHE A 196 -10.25 7.48 -1.01
N MET A 197 -9.69 7.31 0.19
CA MET A 197 -8.37 7.80 0.55
C MET A 197 -7.43 6.60 0.74
N LEU A 198 -6.31 6.61 0.03
CA LEU A 198 -5.21 5.67 0.19
C LEU A 198 -4.04 6.34 0.90
N ASN A 199 -3.44 5.66 1.85
CA ASN A 199 -2.16 6.02 2.41
C ASN A 199 -1.11 5.03 1.95
N ILE A 200 -0.07 5.56 1.31
CA ILE A 200 1.03 4.78 0.75
C ILE A 200 2.27 5.08 1.58
N GLN A 201 2.82 4.05 2.23
CA GLN A 201 4.09 4.13 2.94
C GLN A 201 5.21 3.58 2.06
N TYR A 202 6.34 4.29 2.06
CA TYR A 202 7.46 3.99 1.18
C TYR A 202 8.79 4.45 1.77
N PHE A 203 9.87 3.89 1.25
CA PHE A 203 11.23 4.31 1.60
C PHE A 203 11.73 5.40 0.66
N GLU A 204 11.98 6.58 1.21
CA GLU A 204 12.72 7.63 0.53
C GLU A 204 14.21 7.37 0.66
N ARG A 205 14.92 7.53 -0.46
CA ARG A 205 16.38 7.62 -0.40
C ARG A 205 16.70 8.95 0.25
N ASP A 206 17.41 8.90 1.36
CA ASP A 206 17.98 10.10 1.96
C ASP A 206 19.07 10.61 1.03
N ASN A 207 18.71 11.62 0.23
CA ASN A 207 19.66 12.42 -0.51
C ASN A 207 20.25 13.37 0.52
N GLY A 208 21.17 12.88 1.35
CA GLY A 208 21.88 13.70 2.32
C GLY A 208 22.24 15.03 1.65
N LEU A 209 21.88 16.14 2.32
CA LEU A 209 21.99 17.50 1.81
C LEU A 209 23.26 17.65 0.96
N ILE A 210 23.11 17.71 -0.36
CA ILE A 210 24.12 18.34 -1.19
C ILE A 210 23.86 19.83 -1.02
N SER A 211 24.27 20.37 0.13
CA SER A 211 24.52 21.80 0.27
C SER A 211 25.78 22.09 -0.53
N ASN A 212 25.65 22.17 -1.85
CA ASN A 212 26.69 22.75 -2.66
C ASN A 212 26.70 24.24 -2.35
N LEU A 213 27.76 24.64 -1.65
CA LEU A 213 28.38 25.94 -1.75
C LEU A 213 28.32 26.43 -3.20
N VAL A 214 27.54 27.49 -3.44
CA VAL A 214 27.87 28.58 -4.37
C VAL A 214 27.44 29.87 -3.69
#